data_AF-A0A972Y5E7-F1
#
_entry.id   AF-A0A972Y5E7-F1
#
_cell.length_a   1.000
_cell.length_b   1.000
_cell.length_c   1.000
_cell.angle_alpha   90.00
_cell.angle_beta   90.00
_cell.angle_gamma   90.00
#
_symmetry.space_group_name_H-M   'P 1'
#
loop_
_entity.id
_entity.type
_entity.pdbx_description
1 polymer ?
#
loop_
_entity_poly.entity_id
_entity_poly.type
_entity_poly.pdbx_seq_one_letter_code
_entity_poly.pdbx_strand_id
1 'polypeptide(L)'
;EAQIRVVKEQEGLNEIYNYLNKSRKPALNMPQVDFEKETIIALFMGQKNTGGFPIRIDTIDEKDDKLVVNVLEKTPEGKFATMVITQPFCIAKINKTDKEITFVKK
;
A
#
# COMPACT_ATOMS: atom_id res chain seq x y z
N GLU A 1 -1.13 -1.71 -13.86
CA GLU A 1 -2.27 -1.01 -13.21
C GLU A 1 -2.09 -0.98 -11.70
N ALA A 2 -2.87 -0.16 -11.00
CA ALA A 2 -2.85 -0.13 -9.54
C ALA A 2 -3.48 -1.40 -8.97
N GLN A 3 -2.78 -2.06 -8.06
CA GLN A 3 -3.19 -3.31 -7.43
C GLN A 3 -3.22 -3.15 -5.92
N ILE A 4 -4.23 -3.75 -5.29
CA ILE A 4 -4.40 -3.74 -3.84
C ILE A 4 -4.42 -5.18 -3.37
N ARG A 5 -3.62 -5.49 -2.35
CA ARG A 5 -3.52 -6.83 -1.80
C ARG A 5 -3.73 -6.77 -0.30
N VAL A 6 -4.73 -7.48 0.18
CA VAL A 6 -4.97 -7.72 1.60
C VAL A 6 -4.20 -8.97 1.98
N VAL A 7 -3.29 -8.84 2.93
CA VAL A 7 -2.41 -9.90 3.41
C VAL A 7 -2.81 -10.23 4.84
N LYS A 8 -3.36 -11.43 5.00
CA LYS A 8 -3.81 -11.96 6.30
C LYS A 8 -2.85 -12.99 6.88
N GLU A 9 -1.73 -13.26 6.21
CA GLU A 9 -0.76 -14.29 6.61
C GLU A 9 0.68 -13.84 6.36
N GLN A 10 1.61 -14.38 7.13
CA GLN A 10 3.04 -14.07 7.05
C GLN A 10 3.64 -14.39 5.69
N GLU A 11 3.19 -15.46 5.03
CA GLU A 11 3.68 -15.85 3.70
C GLU A 11 3.41 -14.76 2.66
N GLY A 12 2.22 -14.17 2.64
CA GLY A 12 1.92 -13.07 1.72
C GLY A 12 2.76 -11.82 1.99
N LEU A 13 3.12 -11.57 3.25
CA LEU A 13 4.02 -10.46 3.61
C LEU A 13 5.44 -10.75 3.12
N ASN A 14 5.90 -11.99 3.28
CA ASN A 14 7.19 -12.45 2.79
C ASN A 14 7.31 -12.28 1.27
N GLU A 15 6.28 -12.66 0.51
CA GLU A 15 6.26 -12.49 -0.94
C GLU A 15 6.43 -11.03 -1.35
N ILE A 16 5.69 -10.13 -0.70
CA ILE A 16 5.72 -8.69 -1.00
C ILE A 16 7.09 -8.10 -0.70
N TYR A 17 7.65 -8.36 0.49
CA TYR A 17 8.95 -7.81 0.87
C TYR A 17 10.07 -8.40 0.01
N ASN A 18 9.99 -9.69 -0.34
CA ASN A 18 10.94 -10.30 -1.26
C ASN A 18 10.88 -9.65 -2.64
N TYR A 19 9.67 -9.37 -3.16
CA TYR A 19 9.49 -8.62 -4.41
C TYR A 19 10.07 -7.20 -4.33
N LEU A 20 9.76 -6.44 -3.27
CA LEU A 20 10.24 -5.08 -3.08
C LEU A 20 11.76 -5.00 -2.90
N ASN A 21 12.36 -5.98 -2.21
CA ASN A 21 13.79 -6.01 -1.94
C ASN A 21 14.62 -6.50 -3.14
N LYS A 22 14.01 -7.14 -4.16
CA LYS A 22 14.71 -7.49 -5.42
C LYS A 22 15.27 -6.27 -6.15
N SER A 23 14.53 -5.17 -6.15
CA SER A 23 14.86 -3.95 -6.91
C SER A 23 15.37 -2.81 -6.02
N ARG A 24 15.45 -2.99 -4.70
CA ARG A 24 15.78 -1.93 -3.74
C ARG A 24 17.00 -2.25 -2.89
N LYS A 25 17.92 -1.29 -2.78
CA LYS A 25 19.02 -1.30 -1.81
C LYS A 25 19.04 0.03 -1.04
N PRO A 26 19.14 0.02 0.31
CA PRO A 26 19.15 -1.16 1.18
C PRO A 26 17.79 -1.88 1.20
N ALA A 27 17.83 -3.17 1.54
CA ALA A 27 16.62 -3.96 1.71
C ALA A 27 15.74 -3.34 2.81
N LEU A 28 14.44 -3.38 2.60
CA LEU A 28 13.45 -3.03 3.61
C LEU A 28 13.39 -4.12 4.67
N ASN A 29 13.44 -3.70 5.93
CA ASN A 29 13.21 -4.59 7.05
C ASN A 29 11.72 -4.91 7.13
N MET A 30 11.42 -6.20 7.24
CA MET A 30 10.06 -6.67 7.41
C MET A 30 9.60 -6.41 8.85
N PRO A 31 8.41 -5.83 9.05
CA PRO A 31 7.86 -5.64 10.39
C PRO A 31 7.42 -6.98 10.97
N GLN A 32 7.51 -7.11 12.30
CA GLN A 32 6.78 -8.17 13.00
C GLN A 32 5.30 -7.79 13.03
N VAL A 33 4.47 -8.67 12.51
CA VAL A 33 3.00 -8.50 12.41
C VAL A 33 2.35 -9.72 13.05
N ASP A 34 1.44 -9.49 13.97
CA ASP A 34 0.64 -10.57 14.57
C ASP A 34 -0.64 -10.76 13.72
N PHE A 35 -0.62 -11.68 12.76
CA PHE A 35 -1.78 -11.95 11.89
C PHE A 35 -3.01 -12.53 12.60
N GLU A 36 -2.88 -12.89 13.88
CA GLU A 36 -4.04 -13.23 14.70
C GLU A 36 -4.84 -11.99 15.09
N LYS A 37 -4.19 -10.82 15.20
CA LYS A 37 -4.79 -9.55 15.63
C LYS A 37 -4.73 -8.44 14.57
N GLU A 38 -3.91 -8.61 13.55
CA GLU A 38 -3.56 -7.57 12.58
C GLU A 38 -3.73 -8.09 11.16
N THR A 39 -3.95 -7.17 10.23
CA THR A 39 -4.00 -7.45 8.79
C THR A 39 -3.17 -6.40 8.07
N ILE A 40 -2.46 -6.82 7.03
CA ILE A 40 -1.63 -5.91 6.25
C ILE A 40 -2.36 -5.58 4.96
N ILE A 41 -2.35 -4.30 4.62
CA ILE A 41 -2.84 -3.79 3.35
C ILE A 41 -1.65 -3.26 2.57
N ALA A 42 -1.42 -3.85 1.41
CA ALA A 42 -0.40 -3.42 0.48
C ALA A 42 -1.04 -2.85 -0.78
N LEU A 43 -0.64 -1.64 -1.11
CA LEU A 43 -1.20 -0.86 -2.20
C LEU A 43 -0.07 -0.51 -3.17
N PHE A 44 -0.20 -0.93 -4.41
CA PHE A 44 0.78 -0.71 -5.47
C PHE A 44 0.13 0.12 -6.57
N MET A 45 0.71 1.25 -6.96
CA MET A 45 0.12 2.05 -8.06
C MET A 45 0.52 1.54 -9.45
N GLY A 46 1.37 0.52 -9.51
CA GLY A 46 2.07 0.14 -10.72
C GLY A 46 3.14 1.16 -11.10
N GLN A 47 3.58 1.09 -12.35
CA GLN A 47 4.60 1.97 -12.90
C GLN A 47 4.01 3.36 -13.19
N LYS A 48 4.63 4.40 -12.64
CA LYS A 48 4.35 5.81 -12.93
C LYS A 48 5.57 6.40 -13.64
N ASN A 49 5.35 7.17 -14.70
CA ASN A 49 6.42 7.73 -15.55
C ASN A 49 7.05 9.01 -14.97
N THR A 50 6.64 9.38 -13.77
CA THR A 50 6.95 10.65 -13.12
C THR A 50 7.27 10.38 -11.66
N GLY A 51 8.32 11.04 -11.17
CA GLY A 51 8.60 11.10 -9.73
C GLY A 51 7.64 12.05 -9.01
N GLY A 52 7.51 11.90 -7.69
CA GLY A 52 6.76 12.85 -6.85
C GLY A 52 5.30 12.49 -6.56
N PHE A 53 4.91 11.22 -6.74
CA PHE A 53 3.58 10.71 -6.38
C PHE A 53 3.61 10.06 -5.00
N PRO A 54 3.42 10.78 -3.89
CA PRO A 54 3.20 10.13 -2.61
C PRO A 54 1.83 9.47 -2.64
N ILE A 55 1.85 8.15 -2.49
CA ILE A 55 0.68 7.34 -2.18
C ILE A 55 0.58 7.22 -0.67
N ARG A 56 -0.57 7.60 -0.09
CA ARG A 56 -0.81 7.44 1.35
C ARG A 56 -2.23 6.97 1.60
N ILE A 57 -2.40 6.24 2.70
CA ILE A 57 -3.72 6.01 3.28
C ILE A 57 -4.09 7.29 4.03
N ASP A 58 -5.23 7.88 3.66
CA ASP A 58 -5.74 9.14 4.21
C ASP A 58 -6.57 8.86 5.46
N THR A 59 -7.63 8.07 5.31
CA THR A 59 -8.51 7.65 6.40
C THR A 59 -8.91 6.20 6.24
N ILE A 60 -9.20 5.55 7.37
CA ILE A 60 -9.83 4.24 7.41
C ILE A 60 -11.17 4.44 8.10
N ASP A 61 -12.24 4.42 7.31
CA ASP A 61 -13.60 4.58 7.77
C ASP A 61 -14.23 3.20 7.97
N GLU A 62 -14.35 2.79 9.22
CA GLU A 62 -15.08 1.57 9.56
C GLU A 62 -16.59 1.83 9.49
N LYS A 63 -17.29 1.07 8.64
CA LYS A 63 -18.75 1.00 8.58
C LYS A 63 -19.24 -0.34 9.12
N ASP A 64 -20.55 -0.48 9.29
CA ASP A 64 -21.17 -1.67 9.87
C ASP A 64 -20.70 -2.98 9.21
N ASP A 65 -20.74 -3.06 7.88
CA ASP A 65 -20.36 -4.28 7.13
C ASP A 65 -19.01 -4.21 6.40
N LYS A 66 -18.38 -3.03 6.33
CA LYS A 66 -17.18 -2.82 5.52
C LYS A 66 -16.20 -1.82 6.11
N LEU A 67 -14.94 -2.04 5.84
CA LEU A 67 -13.86 -1.13 6.19
C LEU A 67 -13.44 -0.38 4.92
N VAL A 68 -13.68 0.93 4.88
CA VAL A 68 -13.40 1.79 3.72
C VAL A 68 -12.04 2.45 3.90
N VAL A 69 -11.07 2.03 3.13
CA VAL A 69 -9.72 2.63 3.11
C VAL A 69 -9.67 3.71 2.04
N ASN A 70 -9.62 4.97 2.48
CA ASN A 70 -9.43 6.10 1.60
C ASN A 70 -7.95 6.24 1.28
N VAL A 71 -7.64 6.19 -0.01
CA VAL A 71 -6.28 6.36 -0.54
C VAL A 71 -6.18 7.73 -1.17
N LEU A 72 -5.17 8.49 -0.77
CA LEU A 72 -4.80 9.74 -1.41
C LEU A 72 -3.65 9.48 -2.40
N GLU A 73 -3.91 9.71 -3.69
CA GLU A 73 -2.86 9.81 -4.71
C GLU A 73 -2.57 11.30 -4.94
N LYS A 74 -1.50 11.84 -4.35
CA LYS A 74 -1.13 13.22 -4.68
C LYS A 74 -0.34 13.22 -5.98
N THR A 75 -0.89 13.86 -7.01
CA THR A 75 -0.10 14.23 -8.19
C THR A 75 0.77 15.43 -7.80
N PRO A 76 2.08 15.41 -8.07
CA PRO A 76 2.92 16.57 -7.81
C PRO A 76 2.43 17.75 -8.66
N GLU A 77 1.96 18.80 -7.99
CA GLU A 77 1.57 20.06 -8.64
C GLU A 77 2.84 20.81 -9.05
N GLY A 78 3.18 20.74 -10.33
CA GLY A 78 4.27 21.52 -10.90
C GLY A 78 4.77 20.94 -12.22
N LYS A 79 5.20 21.82 -13.13
CA LYS A 79 5.84 21.48 -14.43
C LYS A 79 7.17 20.71 -14.30
N PHE A 80 7.52 20.25 -13.11
CA PHE A 80 8.80 19.63 -12.75
C PHE A 80 8.60 18.24 -12.13
N ALA A 81 7.65 17.47 -12.63
CA ALA A 81 7.71 16.03 -12.41
C ALA A 81 8.99 15.51 -13.07
N THR A 82 9.92 14.99 -12.29
CA THR A 82 11.13 14.38 -12.85
C THR A 82 10.72 13.20 -13.72
N MET A 83 11.28 13.11 -14.94
CA MET A 83 11.09 11.96 -15.83
C MET A 83 11.85 10.76 -15.27
N VAL A 84 11.31 10.19 -14.19
CA VAL A 84 11.84 9.02 -13.52
C VAL A 84 10.70 8.04 -13.41
N ILE A 85 10.93 6.85 -13.96
CA ILE A 85 10.03 5.73 -13.79
C ILE A 85 10.07 5.33 -12.30
N THR A 86 8.94 5.47 -11.62
CA THR A 86 8.78 5.08 -10.23
C THR A 86 7.66 4.06 -10.07
N GLN A 87 7.72 3.30 -8.99
CA GLN A 87 6.67 2.36 -8.59
C GLN A 87 6.25 2.70 -7.15
N PRO A 88 5.34 3.67 -6.96
CA PRO A 88 4.88 4.03 -5.63
C PRO A 88 4.09 2.86 -5.03
N PHE A 89 4.39 2.56 -3.78
CA PHE A 89 3.66 1.59 -2.98
C PHE A 89 3.44 2.14 -1.56
N CYS A 90 2.37 1.68 -0.92
CA CYS A 90 2.05 1.96 0.47
C CYS A 90 1.73 0.63 1.15
N ILE A 91 2.34 0.38 2.31
CA ILE A 91 1.99 -0.77 3.14
C ILE A 91 1.54 -0.22 4.48
N ALA A 92 0.36 -0.62 4.91
CA ALA A 92 -0.20 -0.24 6.19
C ALA A 92 -0.66 -1.46 6.97
N LYS A 93 -0.59 -1.33 8.28
CA LYS A 93 -1.07 -2.30 9.24
C LYS A 93 -2.37 -1.83 9.83
N ILE A 94 -3.37 -2.70 9.81
CA ILE A 94 -4.68 -2.45 10.39
C ILE A 94 -5.01 -3.54 11.40
N ASN A 95 -5.96 -3.28 12.29
CA ASN A 95 -6.53 -4.33 13.13
C ASN A 95 -7.21 -5.37 12.22
N LYS A 96 -7.11 -6.64 12.62
CA LYS A 96 -7.78 -7.74 11.92
C LYS A 96 -9.27 -7.47 11.91
N THR A 97 -9.85 -7.61 10.72
CA THR A 97 -11.28 -7.42 10.51
C THR A 97 -11.79 -8.52 9.59
N ASP A 98 -12.96 -9.04 9.92
CA ASP A 98 -13.73 -9.94 9.06
C ASP A 98 -14.63 -9.16 8.09
N LYS A 99 -14.71 -7.83 8.26
CA LYS A 99 -15.48 -6.94 7.39
C LYS A 99 -14.87 -6.89 5.99
N GLU A 100 -15.73 -6.65 5.00
CA GLU A 100 -15.26 -6.47 3.63
C GLU A 100 -14.41 -5.20 3.52
N ILE A 101 -13.18 -5.32 3.03
CA ILE A 101 -12.29 -4.17 2.89
C ILE A 101 -12.49 -3.57 1.50
N THR A 102 -13.04 -2.36 1.45
CA THR A 102 -13.22 -1.59 0.21
C THR A 102 -12.20 -0.47 0.15
N PHE A 103 -11.69 -0.19 -1.05
CA PHE A 103 -10.72 0.87 -1.27
C PHE A 103 -11.33 1.97 -2.13
N VAL A 104 -11.26 3.21 -1.65
CA VAL A 104 -11.74 4.38 -2.39
C VAL A 104 -10.54 5.28 -2.66
N LYS A 105 -10.28 5.54 -3.93
CA LYS A 105 -9.28 6.54 -4.34
C LYS A 105 -9.94 7.90 -4.33
N LYS A 106 -9.37 8.84 -3.58
CA LYS A 106 -9.73 10.25 -3.62
C LYS A 106 -8.80 11.04 -4.53
#